data_AF-A0A7L4YUB4-F1
#
_entry.id   AF-A0A7L4YUB4-F1
#
_cell.length_a   1.000
_cell.length_b   1.000
_cell.length_c   1.000
_cell.angle_alpha   90.00
_cell.angle_beta   90.00
_cell.angle_gamma   90.00
#
_symmetry.space_group_name_H-M   'P 1'
#
loop_
_entity.id
_entity.type
_entity.pdbx_description
1 polymer ?
#
loop_
_entity_poly.entity_id
_entity_poly.type
_entity_poly.pdbx_seq_one_letter_code
_entity_poly.pdbx_strand_id
1 'polypeptide(L)'
;MKMTLGERVRAATAALMQITGETQADLATALSISQTQISRRQSGNAAWSLNDCEALATHYGIDVLDLLAGPTQACDTLAPQRRRTTPTPAPAQETAR
;
A
#
# COMPACT_ATOMS: atom_id res chain seq x y z
N MET A 1 -10.03 5.70 -21.25
CA MET A 1 -8.69 6.30 -21.08
C MET A 1 -7.86 5.32 -20.26
N LYS A 2 -6.70 4.87 -20.75
CA LYS A 2 -5.88 3.86 -20.06
C LYS A 2 -5.07 4.55 -18.96
N MET A 3 -5.17 4.05 -17.73
CA MET A 3 -4.42 4.55 -16.58
C MET A 3 -2.91 4.60 -16.88
N THR A 4 -2.31 5.77 -16.69
CA THR A 4 -0.87 6.01 -16.82
C THR A 4 -0.09 5.24 -15.76
N LEU A 5 1.21 5.05 -15.97
CA LEU A 5 2.05 4.32 -15.02
C LEU A 5 2.10 5.03 -13.64
N GLY A 6 2.23 6.35 -13.63
CA GLY A 6 2.22 7.13 -12.38
C GLY A 6 0.88 7.07 -11.64
N GLU A 7 -0.25 6.94 -12.34
CA GLU A 7 -1.54 6.65 -11.71
C GLU A 7 -1.55 5.23 -11.11
N ARG A 8 -1.04 4.23 -11.83
CA ARG A 8 -0.98 2.83 -11.33
C ARG A 8 -0.21 2.73 -10.03
N VAL A 9 0.98 3.32 -9.97
CA VAL A 9 1.82 3.31 -8.75
C VAL A 9 1.06 3.97 -7.60
N ARG A 10 0.45 5.15 -7.81
CA ARG A 10 -0.34 5.82 -6.77
C ARG A 10 -1.47 4.95 -6.25
N ALA A 11 -2.26 4.36 -7.15
CA ALA A 11 -3.37 3.50 -6.76
C ALA A 11 -2.91 2.22 -6.07
N ALA A 12 -1.82 1.60 -6.54
CA ALA A 12 -1.24 0.42 -5.93
C ALA A 12 -0.73 0.72 -4.52
N THR A 13 0.04 1.78 -4.33
CA THR A 13 0.49 2.22 -3.01
C THR A 13 -0.70 2.55 -2.09
N ALA A 14 -1.72 3.24 -2.58
CA ALA A 14 -2.92 3.53 -1.78
C ALA A 14 -3.65 2.24 -1.37
N ALA A 15 -3.80 1.27 -2.28
CA ALA A 15 -4.43 -0.01 -1.99
C ALA A 15 -3.60 -0.83 -0.98
N LEU A 16 -2.27 -0.83 -1.11
CA LEU A 16 -1.35 -1.48 -0.19
C LEU A 16 -1.42 -0.87 1.21
N MET A 17 -1.33 0.45 1.32
CA MET A 17 -1.54 1.17 2.59
C MET A 17 -2.89 0.82 3.22
N GLN A 18 -3.96 0.77 2.41
CA GLN A 18 -5.26 0.34 2.90
C GLN A 18 -5.19 -1.09 3.41
N ILE A 19 -4.76 -2.08 2.63
CA ILE A 19 -4.83 -3.50 3.03
C ILE A 19 -3.90 -3.82 4.21
N THR A 20 -2.75 -3.16 4.35
CA THR A 20 -1.81 -3.33 5.47
C THR A 20 -2.16 -2.47 6.68
N GLY A 21 -2.95 -1.41 6.50
CA GLY A 21 -3.28 -0.46 7.57
C GLY A 21 -2.21 0.60 7.80
N GLU A 22 -1.19 0.64 6.95
CA GLU A 22 -0.11 1.60 7.04
C GLU A 22 -0.56 3.00 6.63
N THR A 23 -0.01 4.01 7.30
CA THR A 23 -0.21 5.42 7.01
C THR A 23 0.90 5.97 6.10
N GLN A 24 0.72 7.20 5.58
CA GLN A 24 1.80 7.88 4.84
C GLN A 24 3.04 8.12 5.71
N ALA A 25 2.88 8.20 7.04
CA ALA A 25 3.99 8.40 7.97
C ALA A 25 4.80 7.10 8.14
N ASP A 26 4.14 5.95 8.16
CA ASP A 26 4.81 4.64 8.20
C ASP A 26 5.63 4.43 6.93
N LEU A 27 5.04 4.77 5.77
CA LEU A 27 5.73 4.69 4.48
C LEU A 27 6.91 5.66 4.38
N ALA A 28 6.74 6.88 4.90
CA ALA A 28 7.81 7.87 4.98
C ALA A 28 9.01 7.34 5.79
N THR A 29 8.74 6.70 6.92
CA THR A 29 9.76 6.07 7.77
C THR A 29 10.46 4.93 7.04
N ALA A 30 9.69 4.05 6.39
CA ALA A 30 10.25 2.92 5.63
C ALA A 30 11.15 3.36 4.47
N LEU A 31 10.75 4.40 3.74
CA LEU A 31 11.50 4.93 2.60
C LEU A 31 12.56 5.97 2.99
N SER A 32 12.70 6.29 4.29
CA SER A 32 13.63 7.32 4.80
C SER A 32 13.44 8.69 4.11
N ILE A 33 12.20 9.07 3.86
CA ILE A 33 11.80 10.35 3.26
C ILE A 33 10.71 11.01 4.11
N SER A 34 10.38 12.27 3.82
CA SER A 34 9.33 12.97 4.57
C SER A 34 7.92 12.53 4.16
N GLN A 35 6.98 12.57 5.10
CA GLN A 35 5.55 12.38 4.83
C GLN A 35 5.04 13.38 3.77
N THR A 36 5.55 14.61 3.77
CA THR A 36 5.23 15.62 2.75
C THR A 36 5.61 15.17 1.34
N GLN A 37 6.74 14.49 1.17
CA GLN A 37 7.14 13.91 -0.11
C GLN A 37 6.18 12.79 -0.54
N ILE A 38 5.79 11.90 0.39
CA ILE A 38 4.78 10.86 0.13
C ILE A 38 3.45 11.49 -0.30
N SER A 39 2.97 12.49 0.44
CA SER A 39 1.71 13.19 0.16
C SER A 39 1.70 13.85 -1.22
N ARG A 40 2.78 14.54 -1.60
CA ARG A 40 2.93 15.12 -2.94
C ARG A 40 2.90 14.06 -4.05
N ARG A 41 3.52 12.91 -3.83
CA ARG A 41 3.50 11.80 -4.78
C ARG A 41 2.14 11.13 -4.88
N GLN A 42 1.45 10.96 -3.76
CA GLN A 42 0.09 10.40 -3.73
C GLN A 42 -0.94 11.32 -4.40
N SER A 43 -0.81 12.64 -4.21
CA SER A 43 -1.67 13.62 -4.90
C SER A 43 -1.34 13.82 -6.38
N GLY A 44 -0.21 13.29 -6.87
CA GLY A 44 0.24 13.48 -8.25
C GLY A 44 0.97 14.79 -8.51
N ASN A 45 1.27 15.56 -7.46
CA ASN A 45 2.07 16.79 -7.53
C ASN A 45 3.58 16.51 -7.66
N ALA A 46 3.99 15.25 -7.47
CA ALA A 46 5.34 14.77 -7.74
C ALA A 46 5.29 13.36 -8.33
N ALA A 47 6.24 13.04 -9.20
CA ALA A 47 6.37 11.69 -9.74
C ALA A 47 7.00 10.72 -8.71
N TRP A 48 6.61 9.45 -8.79
CA TRP A 48 7.37 8.36 -8.19
C TRP A 48 8.59 8.08 -9.06
N SER A 49 9.79 8.12 -8.48
CA SER A 49 10.99 7.68 -9.18
C SER A 49 11.07 6.15 -9.20
N LEU A 50 11.88 5.58 -10.09
CA LEU A 50 12.09 4.13 -10.12
C LEU A 50 12.68 3.61 -8.80
N ASN A 51 13.62 4.34 -8.19
CA ASN A 51 14.17 4.00 -6.89
C ASN A 51 13.10 3.98 -5.79
N ASP A 52 12.14 4.93 -5.84
CA ASP A 52 11.02 4.90 -4.90
C ASP A 52 10.14 3.66 -5.12
N CYS A 53 9.90 3.25 -6.37
CA CYS A 53 9.15 2.04 -6.70
C CYS A 53 9.84 0.77 -6.20
N GLU A 54 11.16 0.67 -6.34
CA GLU A 54 11.95 -0.45 -5.80
C GLU A 54 11.90 -0.49 -4.26
N ALA A 55 11.99 0.68 -3.61
CA ALA A 55 11.88 0.79 -2.16
C ALA A 55 10.49 0.40 -1.66
N LEU A 56 9.42 0.80 -2.36
CA LEU A 56 8.05 0.35 -2.06
C LEU A 56 7.91 -1.16 -2.20
N ALA A 57 8.39 -1.73 -3.30
CA ALA A 57 8.30 -3.17 -3.57
C ALA A 57 9.05 -3.96 -2.48
N THR A 58 10.25 -3.51 -2.11
CA THR A 58 11.05 -4.09 -1.03
C THR A 58 10.33 -4.00 0.32
N HIS A 59 9.76 -2.84 0.65
CA HIS A 59 9.03 -2.63 1.91
C HIS A 59 7.81 -3.55 2.04
N TYR A 60 7.05 -3.71 0.95
CA TYR A 60 5.87 -4.58 0.93
C TYR A 60 6.20 -6.06 0.69
N GLY A 61 7.44 -6.40 0.32
CA GLY A 61 7.86 -7.76 0.02
C GLY A 61 7.22 -8.32 -1.25
N ILE A 62 7.00 -7.47 -2.26
CA ILE A 62 6.44 -7.83 -3.57
C ILE A 62 7.44 -7.53 -4.70
N ASP A 63 7.21 -8.06 -5.90
CA ASP A 63 8.01 -7.68 -7.07
C ASP A 63 7.65 -6.27 -7.55
N VAL A 64 8.64 -5.51 -8.04
CA VAL A 64 8.43 -4.15 -8.54
C VAL A 64 7.53 -4.13 -9.78
N LEU A 65 7.55 -5.18 -10.61
CA LEU A 65 6.66 -5.29 -11.77
C LEU A 65 5.21 -5.56 -11.35
N ASP A 66 4.99 -6.26 -10.23
CA ASP A 66 3.65 -6.44 -9.67
C ASP A 66 3.08 -5.10 -9.17
N LEU A 67 3.92 -4.27 -8.53
CA LEU A 67 3.56 -2.90 -8.15
C LEU A 67 3.18 -2.06 -9.37
N LEU A 68 3.97 -2.13 -10.44
CA LEU A 68 3.78 -1.34 -11.67
C LEU A 68 2.59 -1.82 -12.51
N ALA A 69 2.23 -3.11 -12.43
CA ALA A 69 1.06 -3.67 -13.11
C ALA A 69 -0.25 -3.02 -12.62
N GLY A 70 -0.33 -2.72 -11.31
CA GLY A 70 -1.40 -1.95 -10.71
C GLY A 70 -1.89 -2.52 -9.37
N PRO A 71 -2.94 -1.91 -8.78
CA PRO A 71 -3.39 -2.23 -7.42
C PRO A 71 -3.84 -3.68 -7.22
N THR A 72 -4.51 -4.28 -8.21
CA THR A 72 -4.97 -5.67 -8.11
C THR A 72 -3.79 -6.63 -7.97
N GLN A 73 -2.83 -6.55 -8.89
CA GLN A 73 -1.66 -7.43 -8.90
C GLN A 73 -0.82 -7.27 -7.63
N ALA A 74 -0.57 -6.02 -7.21
CA ALA A 74 0.21 -5.73 -6.01
C ALA A 74 -0.44 -6.28 -4.72
N CYS A 75 -1.77 -6.20 -4.61
CA CYS A 75 -2.49 -6.75 -3.45
C CYS A 75 -2.54 -8.29 -3.46
N ASP A 76 -2.62 -8.90 -4.65
CA ASP A 76 -2.66 -10.36 -4.80
C ASP A 76 -1.33 -11.00 -4.42
N THR A 77 -0.21 -10.38 -4.75
CA THR A 77 1.14 -10.88 -4.42
C THR A 77 1.61 -10.51 -3.01
N LEU A 78 0.88 -9.61 -2.32
CA LEU A 78 1.15 -9.28 -0.94
C LEU A 78 0.93 -10.49 -0.01
N ALA A 79 1.95 -10.81 0.78
CA ALA A 79 1.91 -11.88 1.77
C ALA A 79 0.70 -11.74 2.73
N PRO A 80 -0.09 -12.80 2.99
CA PRO A 80 -1.29 -12.72 3.83
C PRO A 80 -1.05 -12.17 5.24
N GLN A 81 0.14 -12.41 5.80
CA GLN A 81 0.54 -11.95 7.13
C GLN A 81 0.71 -10.42 7.22
N ARG A 82 0.92 -9.74 6.09
CA ARG A 82 1.04 -8.27 6.02
C ARG A 82 -0.32 -7.59 5.96
N ARG A 83 -1.38 -8.33 5.63
CA ARG A 83 -2.73 -7.79 5.58
C ARG A 83 -3.22 -7.54 7.00
N ARG A 84 -3.95 -6.45 7.21
CA ARG A 84 -4.61 -6.18 8.49
C ARG A 84 -5.41 -7.42 8.89
N THR A 85 -5.02 -8.03 10.00
CA THR A 85 -5.89 -8.96 10.70
C THR A 85 -7.05 -8.15 11.23
N THR A 86 -8.18 -8.17 10.52
CA THR A 86 -9.44 -7.73 11.12
C THR A 86 -9.68 -8.68 12.29
N PRO A 87 -9.85 -8.18 13.54
CA PRO A 87 -10.24 -9.06 14.62
C PRO A 87 -11.57 -9.73 14.21
N THR A 88 -11.59 -11.05 14.14
CA THR A 88 -12.85 -11.80 14.02
C THR A 88 -13.77 -11.28 15.13
N PRO A 89 -14.98 -10.76 14.84
CA PRO A 89 -15.89 -10.36 15.89
C PRO A 89 -16.14 -11.59 16.76
N ALA A 90 -15.75 -11.50 18.04
CA ALA A 90 -16.00 -12.55 19.01
C ALA A 90 -17.50 -12.89 18.99
N PRO A 91 -17.88 -14.18 19.07
CA PRO A 91 -19.30 -14.54 19.12
C PRO A 91 -19.92 -13.82 20.31
N ALA A 92 -20.92 -12.99 20.02
CA ALA A 92 -21.73 -12.31 21.02
C ALA A 92 -22.20 -13.38 22.01
N GLN A 93 -21.79 -13.26 23.27
CA GLN A 93 -22.29 -14.13 24.32
C GLN A 93 -23.78 -13.85 24.46
N GLU A 94 -24.58 -14.76 23.91
CA GLU A 94 -26.02 -14.83 24.09
C GLU A 94 -26.26 -15.09 25.58
N THR A 95 -26.50 -14.00 26.32
CA THR A 95 -26.86 -14.03 27.73
C THR A 95 -28.21 -14.72 27.85
N ALA A 96 -28.17 -16.00 28.19
CA ALA A 96 -29.34 -16.80 28.50
C ALA A 96 -30.03 -16.25 29.76
N ARG A 97 -31.28 -15.82 29.53
CA ARG A 97 -32.51 -15.96 30.33
C ARG A 97 -32.43 -15.97 31.87
#